data_AF-A0A255ZFG7-F1
#
_entry.id   AF-A0A255ZFG7-F1
#
_cell.length_a   1.000
_cell.length_b   1.000
_cell.length_c   1.000
_cell.angle_alpha   90.00
_cell.angle_beta   90.00
_cell.angle_gamma   90.00
#
_symmetry.space_group_name_H-M   'P 1'
#
loop_
_entity.id
_entity.type
_entity.pdbx_description
1 polymer ?
#
loop_
_entity_poly.entity_id
_entity_poly.type
_entity_poly.pdbx_seq_one_letter_code
_entity_poly.pdbx_strand_id
1 'polypeptide(L)'
;MIFQIKAYLHFLYRSKNRHGVHSPFVYQFVENCLNDSRPYEAYQTFEQLNQKLAANKQLVQVTDFGAQSKTLHSKQRRVCDMAAVAGITPYRQRLLFRMARYFEVKNALEIGTSVGKASVALAEAGVNLQTLEGCAQTQAVAQDVLADYSDRIQFTNGTFEAILPTINDQKFDLIFFDGNHQYEPTISYFNMLLQTVHHKSVWIFDDIYYSTHMQRAWEYLRKNPNVSLSVDTFRWGILFFEPRPHKEHFVIRTPFFFDTLM
;
A
#
# COMPACT_ATOMS: atom_id res chain seq x y z
N MET A 1 -6.52 -19.67 2.96
CA MET A 1 -7.89 -19.34 3.39
C MET A 1 -8.13 -19.57 4.88
N ILE A 2 -7.92 -20.77 5.46
CA ILE A 2 -8.20 -21.01 6.91
C ILE A 2 -7.47 -20.01 7.82
N PHE A 3 -6.19 -19.74 7.54
CA PHE A 3 -5.41 -18.76 8.30
C PHE A 3 -6.04 -17.35 8.27
N GLN A 4 -6.36 -16.82 7.09
CA GLN A 4 -6.94 -15.49 6.91
C GLN A 4 -8.30 -15.36 7.62
N ILE A 5 -9.15 -16.39 7.56
CA ILE A 5 -10.43 -16.39 8.27
C ILE A 5 -10.21 -16.32 9.79
N LYS A 6 -9.31 -17.15 10.33
CA LYS A 6 -8.98 -17.13 11.77
C LYS A 6 -8.38 -15.78 12.19
N ALA A 7 -7.45 -15.24 11.40
CA ALA A 7 -6.84 -13.94 11.63
C ALA A 7 -7.90 -12.83 11.60
N TYR A 8 -8.87 -12.91 10.68
CA TYR A 8 -9.93 -11.92 10.57
C TYR A 8 -10.89 -11.96 11.76
N LEU A 9 -11.32 -13.15 12.20
CA LEU A 9 -12.15 -13.29 13.40
C LEU A 9 -11.43 -12.74 14.64
N HIS A 10 -10.12 -12.98 14.76
CA HIS A 10 -9.29 -12.44 15.82
C HIS A 10 -9.16 -10.91 15.75
N PHE A 11 -8.98 -10.37 14.54
CA PHE A 11 -9.01 -8.93 14.28
C PHE A 11 -10.36 -8.32 14.66
N LEU A 12 -11.48 -8.95 14.32
CA LEU A 12 -12.80 -8.47 14.71
C LEU A 12 -12.97 -8.44 16.24
N TYR A 13 -12.43 -9.44 16.94
CA TYR A 13 -12.47 -9.44 18.40
C TYR A 13 -11.62 -8.31 19.02
N ARG A 14 -10.45 -8.01 18.45
CA ARG A 14 -9.51 -6.99 18.99
C ARG A 14 -9.78 -5.57 18.54
N SER A 15 -10.34 -5.41 17.35
CA SER A 15 -10.49 -4.11 16.69
C SER A 15 -11.40 -3.18 17.48
N LYS A 16 -11.00 -1.90 17.50
CA LYS A 16 -11.79 -0.80 18.06
C LYS A 16 -12.34 0.05 16.92
N ASN A 17 -13.45 0.71 17.21
CA ASN A 17 -13.99 1.79 16.39
C ASN A 17 -13.56 3.13 17.02
N ARG A 18 -13.94 4.27 16.42
CA ARG A 18 -13.58 5.61 16.93
C ARG A 18 -13.78 5.81 18.45
N HIS A 19 -14.82 5.21 19.03
CA HIS A 19 -15.16 5.34 20.45
C HIS A 19 -14.22 4.57 21.41
N GLY A 20 -13.36 3.69 20.90
CA GLY A 20 -12.39 2.94 21.69
C GLY A 20 -10.94 3.42 21.56
N VAL A 21 -10.73 4.60 20.93
CA VAL A 21 -9.41 5.17 20.68
C VAL A 21 -9.18 6.35 21.62
N HIS A 22 -8.18 6.24 22.50
CA HIS A 22 -7.83 7.29 23.47
C HIS A 22 -6.72 8.24 22.99
N SER A 23 -6.05 7.92 21.88
CA SER A 23 -5.04 8.78 21.27
C SER A 23 -5.72 9.85 20.39
N PRO A 24 -5.60 11.16 20.68
CA PRO A 24 -6.23 12.21 19.87
C PRO A 24 -5.81 12.15 18.41
N PHE A 25 -4.54 11.86 18.14
CA PHE A 25 -4.01 11.67 16.79
C PHE A 25 -4.74 10.56 16.05
N VAL A 26 -4.85 9.37 16.66
CA VAL A 26 -5.50 8.21 16.02
C VAL A 26 -7.00 8.43 15.90
N TYR A 27 -7.64 9.09 16.87
CA TYR A 27 -9.04 9.46 16.80
C TYR A 27 -9.32 10.35 15.59
N GLN A 28 -8.54 11.43 15.41
CA GLN A 28 -8.67 12.33 14.26
C GLN A 28 -8.38 11.61 12.94
N PHE A 29 -7.38 10.74 12.90
CA PHE A 29 -7.09 9.93 11.72
C PHE A 29 -8.23 8.98 11.35
N VAL A 30 -8.83 8.32 12.35
CA VAL A 30 -9.99 7.46 12.15
C VAL A 30 -11.19 8.25 11.63
N GLU A 31 -11.53 9.36 12.27
CA GLU A 31 -12.73 10.13 11.94
C GLU A 31 -12.60 10.87 10.60
N ASN A 32 -11.47 11.56 10.38
CA ASN A 32 -11.32 12.49 9.25
C ASN A 32 -10.67 11.87 8.01
N CYS A 33 -10.10 10.67 8.11
CA CYS A 33 -9.49 9.97 6.98
C CYS A 33 -10.10 8.60 6.75
N LEU A 34 -10.04 7.68 7.72
CA LEU A 34 -10.51 6.32 7.50
C LEU A 34 -12.03 6.27 7.27
N ASN A 35 -12.80 7.02 8.06
CA ASN A 35 -14.25 7.10 8.00
C ASN A 35 -14.79 8.18 7.06
N ASP A 36 -13.92 8.94 6.40
CA ASP A 36 -14.34 10.05 5.55
C ASP A 36 -15.15 9.58 4.34
N SER A 37 -16.45 9.89 4.34
CA SER A 37 -17.39 9.51 3.29
C SER A 37 -17.63 10.61 2.25
N ARG A 38 -16.87 11.71 2.28
CA ARG A 38 -17.01 12.80 1.31
C ARG A 38 -16.76 12.30 -0.12
N PRO A 39 -17.54 12.77 -1.11
CA PRO A 39 -17.24 12.53 -2.51
C PRO A 39 -16.03 13.38 -2.93
N TYR A 40 -15.16 12.79 -3.75
CA TYR A 40 -14.03 13.48 -4.37
C TYR A 40 -14.07 13.23 -5.87
N GLU A 41 -13.68 14.24 -6.67
CA GLU A 41 -13.64 14.13 -8.14
C GLU A 41 -12.72 12.99 -8.60
N ALA A 42 -11.58 12.80 -7.93
CA ALA A 42 -10.63 11.70 -8.17
C ALA A 42 -11.29 10.31 -8.16
N TYR A 43 -12.42 10.12 -7.46
CA TYR A 43 -13.11 8.83 -7.44
C TYR A 43 -13.67 8.45 -8.80
N GLN A 44 -14.04 9.43 -9.64
CA GLN A 44 -14.46 9.20 -11.01
C GLN A 44 -13.27 8.73 -11.87
N THR A 45 -12.09 9.33 -11.70
CA THR A 45 -10.86 8.88 -12.35
C THR A 45 -10.56 7.42 -12.01
N PHE A 46 -10.68 7.05 -10.73
CA PHE A 46 -10.45 5.67 -10.27
C PHE A 46 -11.44 4.68 -10.90
N GLU A 47 -12.72 5.05 -10.98
CA GLU A 47 -13.74 4.21 -11.62
C GLU A 47 -13.47 4.00 -13.11
N GLN A 48 -13.17 5.08 -13.84
CA GLN A 48 -12.83 5.04 -15.26
C GLN A 48 -11.58 4.19 -15.51
N LEU A 49 -10.54 4.36 -14.68
CA LEU A 49 -9.35 3.54 -14.73
C LEU A 49 -9.66 2.05 -14.53
N ASN A 50 -10.41 1.71 -13.48
CA ASN A 50 -10.73 0.32 -13.18
C ASN A 50 -11.54 -0.32 -14.31
N GLN A 51 -12.45 0.43 -14.94
CA GLN A 51 -13.19 -0.02 -16.13
C GLN A 51 -12.26 -0.22 -17.34
N LYS A 52 -11.35 0.73 -17.61
CA LYS A 52 -10.36 0.64 -18.70
C LYS A 52 -9.47 -0.60 -18.52
N LEU A 53 -8.96 -0.84 -17.32
CA LEU A 53 -8.13 -2.00 -17.00
C LEU A 53 -8.91 -3.31 -17.11
N ALA A 54 -10.15 -3.35 -16.62
CA ALA A 54 -11.01 -4.53 -16.73
C ALA A 54 -11.36 -4.89 -18.18
N ALA A 55 -11.45 -3.90 -19.07
CA ALA A 55 -11.68 -4.09 -20.50
C ALA A 55 -10.39 -4.45 -21.28
N ASN A 56 -9.21 -4.21 -20.71
CA ASN A 56 -7.94 -4.43 -21.40
C ASN A 56 -7.54 -5.91 -21.44
N LYS A 57 -7.72 -6.54 -22.59
CA LYS A 57 -7.39 -7.96 -22.84
C LYS A 57 -5.99 -8.18 -23.41
N GLN A 58 -5.16 -7.13 -23.50
CA GLN A 58 -3.78 -7.25 -23.99
C GLN A 58 -3.02 -8.28 -23.15
N LEU A 59 -2.32 -9.19 -23.83
CA LEU A 59 -1.39 -10.12 -23.21
C LEU A 59 -0.05 -9.43 -23.00
N VAL A 60 0.45 -9.51 -21.77
CA VAL A 60 1.78 -9.04 -21.44
C VAL A 60 2.61 -10.18 -20.85
N GLN A 61 3.90 -10.16 -21.17
CA GLN A 61 4.87 -11.07 -20.59
C GLN A 61 5.18 -10.60 -19.16
N VAL A 62 4.95 -11.44 -18.17
CA VAL A 62 5.16 -11.12 -16.75
C VAL A 62 6.39 -11.85 -16.23
N THR A 63 7.28 -11.10 -15.59
CA THR A 63 8.42 -11.63 -14.84
C THR A 63 8.13 -11.45 -13.36
N ASP A 64 7.87 -12.54 -12.65
CA ASP A 64 7.60 -12.50 -11.21
C ASP A 64 8.92 -12.50 -10.43
N PHE A 65 9.19 -11.43 -9.69
CA PHE A 65 10.36 -11.31 -8.80
C PHE A 65 10.01 -11.53 -7.31
N GLY A 66 8.73 -11.79 -6.97
CA GLY A 66 8.26 -11.97 -5.59
C GLY A 66 7.38 -13.22 -5.39
N ALA A 67 6.56 -13.25 -4.33
CA ALA A 67 5.61 -14.33 -4.13
C ALA A 67 4.71 -14.50 -5.37
N GLN A 68 4.74 -15.69 -5.97
CA GLN A 68 3.91 -16.00 -7.14
C GLN A 68 2.43 -15.82 -6.78
N SER A 69 1.67 -15.21 -7.69
CA SER A 69 0.21 -15.23 -7.60
C SER A 69 -0.25 -16.68 -7.51
N LYS A 70 -1.05 -17.01 -6.49
CA LYS A 70 -1.57 -18.36 -6.28
C LYS A 70 -2.54 -18.80 -7.39
N THR A 71 -3.00 -17.86 -8.22
CA THR A 71 -4.04 -18.08 -9.24
C THR A 71 -3.53 -17.89 -10.67
N LEU A 72 -2.38 -17.22 -10.89
CA LEU A 72 -1.86 -16.92 -12.22
C LEU A 72 -0.51 -17.60 -12.45
N HIS A 73 -0.50 -18.75 -13.12
CA HIS A 73 0.72 -19.54 -13.36
C HIS A 73 1.39 -19.28 -14.72
N SER A 74 0.72 -18.57 -15.63
CA SER A 74 1.27 -18.29 -16.96
C SER A 74 2.25 -17.12 -16.93
N LYS A 75 3.36 -17.27 -17.68
CA LYS A 75 4.32 -16.19 -17.98
C LYS A 75 3.73 -15.09 -18.88
N GLN A 76 2.57 -15.34 -19.49
CA GLN A 76 1.77 -14.34 -20.18
C GLN A 76 0.44 -14.18 -19.48
N ARG A 77 0.10 -12.94 -19.09
CA ARG A 77 -1.13 -12.63 -18.37
C ARG A 77 -1.87 -11.52 -19.11
N ARG A 78 -3.20 -11.55 -19.11
CA ARG A 78 -4.01 -10.43 -19.62
C ARG A 78 -3.99 -9.30 -18.60
N VAL A 79 -3.95 -8.06 -19.07
CA VAL A 79 -4.00 -6.87 -18.19
C VAL A 79 -5.23 -6.91 -17.28
N CYS A 80 -6.40 -7.29 -17.79
CA CYS A 80 -7.63 -7.42 -16.99
C CYS A 80 -7.50 -8.44 -15.85
N ASP A 81 -6.86 -9.58 -16.09
CA ASP A 81 -6.68 -10.63 -15.07
C ASP A 81 -5.71 -10.16 -13.99
N MET A 82 -4.65 -9.45 -14.37
CA MET A 82 -3.74 -8.82 -13.41
C MET A 82 -4.44 -7.72 -12.63
N ALA A 83 -5.19 -6.83 -13.28
CA ALA A 83 -5.90 -5.76 -12.60
C ALA A 83 -6.97 -6.28 -11.62
N ALA A 84 -7.54 -7.46 -11.88
CA ALA A 84 -8.52 -8.08 -10.99
C ALA A 84 -7.90 -8.71 -9.73
N VAL A 85 -6.63 -9.12 -9.79
CA VAL A 85 -5.97 -9.94 -8.75
C VAL A 85 -4.80 -9.21 -8.08
N ALA A 86 -4.12 -8.33 -8.79
CA ALA A 86 -2.94 -7.61 -8.36
C ALA A 86 -3.27 -6.15 -8.02
N GLY A 87 -2.59 -5.67 -6.98
CA GLY A 87 -2.72 -4.31 -6.45
C GLY A 87 -3.99 -4.10 -5.62
N ILE A 88 -4.31 -2.83 -5.41
CA ILE A 88 -5.35 -2.42 -4.48
C ILE A 88 -6.77 -2.41 -5.09
N THR A 89 -7.76 -2.69 -4.24
CA THR A 89 -9.21 -2.65 -4.56
C THR A 89 -9.68 -1.22 -4.81
N PRO A 90 -10.85 -1.00 -5.45
CA PRO A 90 -11.41 0.35 -5.62
C PRO A 90 -11.61 1.09 -4.29
N TYR A 91 -11.98 0.38 -3.22
CA TYR A 91 -12.07 0.97 -1.89
C TYR A 91 -10.70 1.42 -1.38
N ARG A 92 -9.69 0.55 -1.48
CA ARG A 92 -8.32 0.87 -1.06
C ARG A 92 -7.70 1.99 -1.90
N GLN A 93 -8.02 2.13 -3.20
CA GLN A 93 -7.62 3.29 -4.01
C GLN A 93 -8.13 4.60 -3.40
N ARG A 94 -9.42 4.66 -3.07
CA ARG A 94 -10.01 5.83 -2.39
C ARG A 94 -9.38 6.08 -1.03
N LEU A 95 -9.07 5.02 -0.28
CA LEU A 95 -8.43 5.14 1.03
C LEU A 95 -6.98 5.65 0.92
N LEU A 96 -6.18 5.14 -0.02
CA LEU A 96 -4.80 5.60 -0.23
C LEU A 96 -4.77 7.09 -0.61
N PHE A 97 -5.65 7.51 -1.53
CA PHE A 97 -5.83 8.91 -1.89
C PHE A 97 -6.17 9.78 -0.67
N ARG A 98 -7.16 9.36 0.14
CA ARG A 98 -7.54 10.08 1.37
C ARG A 98 -6.37 10.17 2.34
N MET A 99 -5.59 9.10 2.51
CA MET A 99 -4.42 9.09 3.39
C MET A 99 -3.33 10.05 2.89
N ALA A 100 -3.00 10.03 1.60
CA ALA A 100 -2.03 10.94 1.02
C ALA A 100 -2.42 12.41 1.22
N ARG A 101 -3.70 12.74 1.03
CA ARG A 101 -4.23 14.09 1.30
C ARG A 101 -4.25 14.45 2.78
N TYR A 102 -4.70 13.54 3.64
CA TYR A 102 -4.83 13.77 5.08
C TYR A 102 -3.47 14.03 5.73
N PHE A 103 -2.43 13.31 5.30
CA PHE A 103 -1.06 13.49 5.79
C PHE A 103 -0.27 14.56 5.01
N GLU A 104 -0.90 15.25 4.06
CA GLU A 104 -0.26 16.29 3.23
C GLU A 104 1.03 15.81 2.54
N VAL A 105 0.98 14.58 2.02
CA VAL A 105 2.11 13.91 1.38
C VAL A 105 2.56 14.71 0.16
N LYS A 106 3.86 15.05 0.08
CA LYS A 106 4.45 15.71 -1.09
C LYS A 106 5.30 14.76 -1.90
N ASN A 107 6.13 13.95 -1.24
CA ASN A 107 7.00 12.98 -1.90
C ASN A 107 6.69 11.57 -1.38
N ALA A 108 6.43 10.64 -2.28
CA ALA A 108 6.19 9.25 -1.93
C ALA A 108 7.03 8.26 -2.73
N LEU A 109 7.30 7.13 -2.10
CA LEU A 109 7.84 5.93 -2.74
C LEU A 109 6.77 4.85 -2.80
N GLU A 110 6.59 4.23 -3.95
CA GLU A 110 5.77 3.04 -4.13
C GLU A 110 6.64 1.85 -4.51
N ILE A 111 6.49 0.74 -3.79
CA ILE A 111 7.21 -0.51 -4.02
C ILE A 111 6.20 -1.54 -4.52
N GLY A 112 6.17 -1.77 -5.84
CA GLY A 112 5.18 -2.60 -6.51
C GLY A 112 4.14 -1.78 -7.26
N THR A 113 4.52 -1.20 -8.40
CA THR A 113 3.61 -0.40 -9.26
C THR A 113 2.46 -1.24 -9.86
N SER A 114 2.77 -2.47 -10.27
CA SER A 114 1.89 -3.32 -11.06
C SER A 114 1.33 -2.58 -12.28
N VAL A 115 0.01 -2.54 -12.46
CA VAL A 115 -0.69 -1.83 -13.54
C VAL A 115 -1.09 -0.38 -13.18
N GLY A 116 -0.52 0.19 -12.11
CA GLY A 116 -0.62 1.62 -11.79
C GLY A 116 -1.83 2.05 -10.94
N LYS A 117 -2.54 1.11 -10.31
CA LYS A 117 -3.76 1.39 -9.53
C LYS A 117 -3.52 2.26 -8.30
N ALA A 118 -2.51 1.92 -7.50
CA ALA A 118 -2.12 2.68 -6.32
C ALA A 118 -1.42 3.98 -6.71
N SER A 119 -0.60 3.94 -7.75
CA SER A 119 0.07 5.11 -8.32
C SER A 119 -0.91 6.21 -8.72
N VAL A 120 -2.02 5.89 -9.40
CA VAL A 120 -3.04 6.89 -9.77
C VAL A 120 -3.67 7.53 -8.52
N ALA A 121 -3.91 6.76 -7.46
CA ALA A 121 -4.45 7.30 -6.21
C ALA A 121 -3.50 8.31 -5.54
N LEU A 122 -2.19 8.06 -5.59
CA LEU A 122 -1.17 8.98 -5.08
C LEU A 122 -1.03 10.20 -6.00
N ALA A 123 -1.04 10.01 -7.32
CA ALA A 123 -0.91 11.09 -8.30
C ALA A 123 -2.08 12.09 -8.24
N GLU A 124 -3.31 11.58 -8.12
CA GLU A 124 -4.54 12.37 -7.91
C GLU A 124 -4.52 13.14 -6.58
N ALA A 125 -3.79 12.64 -5.57
CA ALA A 125 -3.58 13.37 -4.32
C ALA A 125 -2.54 14.51 -4.45
N GLY A 126 -1.92 14.67 -5.62
CA GLY A 126 -0.92 15.72 -5.90
C GLY A 126 0.51 15.37 -5.47
N VAL A 127 0.80 14.07 -5.30
CA VAL A 127 2.09 13.58 -4.81
C VAL A 127 3.13 13.50 -5.94
N ASN A 128 4.37 13.90 -5.67
CA ASN A 128 5.54 13.52 -6.46
C ASN A 128 5.90 12.07 -6.13
N LEU A 129 5.72 11.17 -7.07
CA LEU A 129 5.81 9.74 -6.85
C LEU A 129 7.05 9.15 -7.53
N GLN A 130 7.90 8.50 -6.75
CA GLN A 130 8.82 7.51 -7.29
C GLN A 130 8.17 6.13 -7.16
N THR A 131 8.06 5.38 -8.25
CA THR A 131 7.44 4.05 -8.26
C THR A 131 8.36 2.99 -8.85
N LEU A 132 8.40 1.83 -8.19
CA LEU A 132 9.30 0.73 -8.49
C LEU A 132 8.53 -0.50 -8.98
N GLU A 133 8.94 -1.04 -10.12
CA GLU A 133 8.35 -2.25 -10.70
C GLU A 133 9.44 -3.19 -11.26
N GLY A 134 9.33 -4.48 -10.96
CA GLY A 134 10.26 -5.48 -11.49
C GLY A 134 9.97 -5.83 -12.95
N CYS A 135 8.69 -5.92 -13.34
CA CYS A 135 8.28 -6.30 -14.68
C CYS A 135 8.12 -5.08 -15.61
N ALA A 136 9.00 -4.96 -16.61
CA ALA A 136 8.98 -3.84 -17.55
C ALA A 136 7.64 -3.70 -18.29
N GLN A 137 6.94 -4.81 -18.55
CA GLN A 137 5.68 -4.82 -19.27
C GLN A 137 4.49 -4.36 -18.41
N THR A 138 4.46 -4.69 -17.11
CA THR A 138 3.47 -4.10 -16.21
C THR A 138 3.75 -2.62 -15.99
N GLN A 139 5.03 -2.24 -15.87
CA GLN A 139 5.43 -0.84 -15.81
C GLN A 139 4.97 -0.07 -17.05
N ALA A 140 5.10 -0.63 -18.26
CA ALA A 140 4.62 0.02 -19.48
C ALA A 140 3.10 0.28 -19.44
N VAL A 141 2.32 -0.69 -18.95
CA VAL A 141 0.87 -0.49 -18.75
C VAL A 141 0.60 0.62 -17.74
N ALA A 142 1.35 0.68 -16.64
CA ALA A 142 1.22 1.74 -15.65
C ALA A 142 1.58 3.11 -16.24
N GLN A 143 2.65 3.20 -17.04
CA GLN A 143 3.05 4.43 -17.74
C GLN A 143 1.95 4.95 -18.67
N ASP A 144 1.30 4.07 -19.42
CA ASP A 144 0.16 4.44 -20.29
C ASP A 144 -1.05 4.96 -19.50
N VAL A 145 -1.28 4.41 -18.30
CA VAL A 145 -2.34 4.84 -17.39
C VAL A 145 -2.02 6.19 -16.74
N LEU A 146 -0.74 6.45 -16.50
CA LEU A 146 -0.25 7.59 -15.73
C LEU A 146 0.32 8.71 -16.62
N ALA A 147 0.08 8.66 -17.93
CA ALA A 147 0.64 9.61 -18.89
C ALA A 147 0.34 11.08 -18.54
N ASP A 148 -0.88 11.35 -18.05
CA ASP A 148 -1.33 12.68 -17.64
C ASP A 148 -0.63 13.20 -16.36
N TYR A 149 0.09 12.33 -15.66
CA TYR A 149 0.86 12.63 -14.43
C TYR A 149 2.37 12.51 -14.64
N SER A 150 2.83 12.45 -15.89
CA SER A 150 4.25 12.26 -16.21
C SER A 150 5.18 13.37 -15.67
N ASP A 151 4.63 14.54 -15.32
CA ASP A 151 5.33 15.66 -14.71
C ASP A 151 5.77 15.39 -13.25
N ARG A 152 5.11 14.46 -12.56
CA ARG A 152 5.31 14.20 -11.12
C ARG A 152 5.63 12.75 -10.79
N ILE A 153 5.78 11.88 -11.79
CA ILE A 153 6.01 10.44 -11.57
C ILE A 153 7.32 9.99 -12.20
N GLN A 154 8.18 9.41 -11.37
CA GLN A 154 9.40 8.76 -11.78
C GLN A 154 9.25 7.23 -11.69
N PHE A 155 9.28 6.56 -12.83
CA PHE A 155 9.29 5.10 -12.91
C PHE A 155 10.72 4.57 -12.86
N THR A 156 10.95 3.52 -12.06
CA THR A 156 12.22 2.79 -12.05
C THR A 156 11.96 1.29 -12.21
N ASN A 157 12.47 0.72 -13.29
CA ASN A 157 12.34 -0.73 -13.53
C ASN A 157 13.54 -1.49 -12.97
N GLY A 158 13.29 -2.56 -12.22
CA GLY A 158 14.32 -3.43 -11.68
C GLY A 158 13.92 -4.11 -10.38
N THR A 159 14.80 -4.94 -9.83
CA THR A 159 14.56 -5.56 -8.52
C THR A 159 14.69 -4.54 -7.40
N PHE A 160 13.87 -4.69 -6.36
CA PHE A 160 13.90 -3.76 -5.23
C PHE A 160 15.25 -3.80 -4.51
N GLU A 161 15.89 -4.97 -4.41
CA GLU A 161 17.22 -5.13 -3.82
C GLU A 161 18.31 -4.33 -4.55
N ALA A 162 18.17 -4.13 -5.86
CA ALA A 162 19.10 -3.34 -6.64
C ALA A 162 18.82 -1.83 -6.54
N ILE A 163 17.56 -1.44 -6.42
CA ILE A 163 17.14 -0.03 -6.46
C ILE A 163 17.15 0.62 -5.08
N LEU A 164 16.64 -0.04 -4.03
CA LEU A 164 16.50 0.58 -2.71
C LEU A 164 17.81 1.16 -2.13
N PRO A 165 19.00 0.53 -2.32
CA PRO A 165 20.26 1.12 -1.87
C PRO A 165 20.64 2.43 -2.57
N THR A 166 20.09 2.75 -3.75
CA THR A 166 20.43 3.96 -4.53
C THR A 166 19.55 5.16 -4.19
N ILE A 167 18.51 4.97 -3.35
CA ILE A 167 17.53 5.99 -2.98
C ILE A 167 17.39 6.14 -1.46
N ASN A 168 18.24 5.47 -0.67
CA ASN A 168 18.12 5.42 0.79
C ASN A 168 18.56 6.71 1.51
N ASP A 169 19.15 7.65 0.76
CA ASP A 169 19.52 9.00 1.18
C ASP A 169 18.35 10.00 1.03
N GLN A 170 17.35 9.67 0.23
CA GLN A 170 16.15 10.46 0.04
C GLN A 170 15.22 10.40 1.24
N LYS A 171 14.32 11.38 1.38
CA LYS A 171 13.30 11.41 2.42
C LYS A 171 11.90 11.31 1.81
N PHE A 172 11.07 10.43 2.35
CA PHE A 172 9.71 10.21 1.86
C PHE A 172 8.68 10.49 2.96
N ASP A 173 7.68 11.30 2.61
CA ASP A 173 6.52 11.55 3.46
C ASP A 173 5.66 10.29 3.56
N LEU A 174 5.58 9.51 2.47
CA LEU A 174 4.86 8.24 2.43
C LEU A 174 5.65 7.15 1.69
N ILE A 175 5.64 5.93 2.23
CA ILE A 175 6.07 4.75 1.47
C ILE A 175 4.95 3.72 1.46
N PHE A 176 4.52 3.30 0.27
CA PHE A 176 3.53 2.24 0.06
C PHE A 176 4.23 0.95 -0.35
N PHE A 177 4.16 -0.08 0.50
CA PHE A 177 4.75 -1.40 0.29
C PHE A 177 3.69 -2.38 -0.21
N ASP A 178 3.68 -2.66 -1.51
CA ASP A 178 2.77 -3.61 -2.19
C ASP A 178 3.56 -4.63 -3.02
N GLY A 179 4.77 -4.95 -2.55
CA GLY A 179 5.74 -5.78 -3.25
C GLY A 179 6.12 -7.04 -2.47
N ASN A 180 6.28 -8.15 -3.20
CA ASN A 180 6.81 -9.46 -2.77
C ASN A 180 5.96 -10.23 -1.71
N HIS A 181 5.39 -9.60 -0.69
CA HIS A 181 4.58 -10.22 0.39
C HIS A 181 5.18 -11.49 1.03
N GLN A 182 6.52 -11.53 1.10
CA GLN A 182 7.29 -12.56 1.79
C GLN A 182 7.98 -11.96 3.02
N TYR A 183 8.24 -12.79 4.05
CA TYR A 183 8.80 -12.31 5.31
C TYR A 183 10.19 -11.66 5.10
N GLU A 184 11.14 -12.40 4.55
CA GLU A 184 12.54 -11.97 4.43
C GLU A 184 12.69 -10.69 3.57
N PRO A 185 12.09 -10.61 2.36
CA PRO A 185 12.16 -9.40 1.54
C PRO A 185 11.50 -8.20 2.21
N THR A 186 10.32 -8.38 2.83
CA THR A 186 9.62 -7.28 3.54
C THR A 186 10.50 -6.68 4.65
N ILE A 187 11.13 -7.53 5.45
CA ILE A 187 12.04 -7.08 6.51
C ILE A 187 13.28 -6.41 5.93
N SER A 188 13.84 -6.98 4.86
CA SER A 188 15.00 -6.43 4.17
C SER A 188 14.73 -5.02 3.64
N TYR A 189 13.63 -4.83 2.90
CA TYR A 189 13.26 -3.53 2.33
C TYR A 189 12.97 -2.50 3.41
N PHE A 190 12.23 -2.88 4.45
CA PHE A 190 11.98 -2.02 5.60
C PHE A 190 13.29 -1.53 6.21
N ASN A 191 14.26 -2.43 6.47
CA ASN A 191 15.54 -2.07 7.08
C ASN A 191 16.39 -1.17 6.18
N MET A 192 16.45 -1.44 4.87
CA MET A 192 17.18 -0.58 3.91
C MET A 192 16.61 0.85 3.89
N LEU A 193 15.29 0.97 3.98
CA LEU A 193 14.60 2.25 3.87
C LEU A 193 14.53 3.02 5.19
N LEU A 194 14.94 2.45 6.33
CA LEU A 194 14.84 3.15 7.64
C LEU A 194 15.56 4.50 7.64
N GLN A 195 16.62 4.64 6.83
CA GLN A 195 17.35 5.90 6.67
C GLN A 195 16.55 6.98 5.95
N THR A 196 15.49 6.62 5.21
CA THR A 196 14.63 7.57 4.48
C THR A 196 13.56 8.23 5.35
N VAL A 197 13.41 7.76 6.59
CA VAL A 197 12.40 8.28 7.53
C VAL A 197 12.74 9.72 7.95
N HIS A 198 11.69 10.52 8.11
CA HIS A 198 11.66 11.75 8.90
C HIS A 198 10.43 11.72 9.83
N HIS A 199 10.29 12.71 10.72
CA HIS A 199 9.27 12.70 11.77
C HIS A 199 7.82 12.63 11.27
N LYS A 200 7.54 13.03 10.03
CA LYS A 200 6.20 12.99 9.42
C LYS A 200 5.98 11.79 8.49
N SER A 201 6.98 10.93 8.32
CA SER A 201 6.85 9.77 7.44
C SER A 201 5.72 8.84 7.90
N VAL A 202 4.95 8.36 6.94
CA VAL A 202 3.90 7.36 7.11
C VAL A 202 4.17 6.19 6.17
N TRP A 203 4.41 5.00 6.71
CA TRP A 203 4.63 3.82 5.88
C TRP A 203 3.41 2.90 5.94
N ILE A 204 2.99 2.39 4.79
CA ILE A 204 1.81 1.56 4.65
C ILE A 204 2.24 0.23 4.02
N PHE A 205 1.96 -0.87 4.71
CA PHE A 205 2.23 -2.24 4.24
C PHE A 205 0.93 -2.89 3.82
N ASP A 206 0.82 -3.28 2.54
CA ASP A 206 -0.31 -4.05 2.03
C ASP A 206 -0.26 -5.50 2.50
N ASP A 207 -1.43 -6.06 2.73
CA ASP A 207 -1.66 -7.48 2.96
C ASP A 207 -0.89 -8.10 4.16
N ILE A 208 -0.88 -7.38 5.29
CA ILE A 208 -0.19 -7.81 6.53
C ILE A 208 -0.68 -9.15 7.11
N TYR A 209 -1.89 -9.60 6.74
CA TYR A 209 -2.44 -10.92 7.08
C TYR A 209 -2.58 -11.87 5.87
N TYR A 210 -1.87 -11.63 4.77
CA TYR A 210 -1.90 -12.51 3.58
C TYR A 210 -1.44 -13.94 3.90
N SER A 211 -0.45 -14.08 4.79
CA SER A 211 0.06 -15.36 5.26
C SER A 211 0.57 -15.27 6.70
N THR A 212 0.85 -16.41 7.33
CA THR A 212 1.54 -16.46 8.63
C THR A 212 2.89 -15.76 8.59
N HIS A 213 3.59 -15.80 7.44
CA HIS A 213 4.86 -15.11 7.21
C HIS A 213 4.67 -13.58 7.19
N MET A 214 3.62 -13.08 6.53
CA MET A 214 3.32 -11.64 6.53
C MET A 214 2.85 -11.15 7.91
N GLN A 215 2.07 -11.95 8.64
CA GLN A 215 1.72 -11.59 10.02
C GLN A 215 2.98 -11.52 10.90
N ARG A 216 3.91 -12.45 10.74
CA ARG A 216 5.21 -12.40 11.43
C ARG A 216 6.02 -11.18 11.03
N ALA A 217 6.00 -10.79 9.75
CA ALA A 217 6.66 -9.57 9.27
C ALA A 217 6.04 -8.35 9.97
N TRP A 218 4.72 -8.22 9.95
CA TRP A 218 4.01 -7.13 10.64
C TRP A 218 4.37 -7.03 12.13
N GLU A 219 4.45 -8.17 12.83
CA GLU A 219 4.89 -8.19 14.23
C GLU A 219 6.32 -7.71 14.43
N TYR A 220 7.23 -8.01 13.50
CA TYR A 220 8.59 -7.49 13.52
C TYR A 220 8.60 -5.97 13.27
N LEU A 221 7.93 -5.52 12.21
CA LEU A 221 7.91 -4.12 11.79
C LEU A 221 7.43 -3.20 12.91
N ARG A 222 6.27 -3.50 13.52
CA ARG A 222 5.70 -2.67 14.60
C ARG A 222 6.53 -2.69 15.90
N LYS A 223 7.38 -3.71 16.11
CA LYS A 223 8.28 -3.79 17.27
C LYS A 223 9.56 -2.98 17.08
N ASN A 224 9.96 -2.67 15.84
CA ASN A 224 11.19 -1.93 15.54
C ASN A 224 11.28 -0.60 16.32
N PRO A 225 12.42 -0.26 16.95
CA PRO A 225 12.54 0.91 17.83
C PRO A 225 12.29 2.27 17.14
N ASN A 226 12.45 2.37 15.82
CA ASN A 226 12.19 3.60 15.07
C ASN A 226 10.68 3.88 14.89
N VAL A 227 9.85 2.84 14.92
CA VAL A 227 8.39 2.99 14.86
C VAL A 227 7.91 3.49 16.22
N SER A 228 7.13 4.57 16.24
CA SER A 228 6.54 5.12 17.46
C SER A 228 5.07 4.73 17.63
N LEU A 229 4.33 4.64 16.53
CA LEU A 229 2.92 4.28 16.53
C LEU A 229 2.62 3.38 15.34
N SER A 230 1.74 2.39 15.56
CA SER A 230 1.29 1.48 14.50
C SER A 230 -0.22 1.33 14.53
N VAL A 231 -0.83 1.30 13.34
CA VAL A 231 -2.26 1.04 13.16
C VAL A 231 -2.44 -0.16 12.26
N ASP A 232 -3.21 -1.14 12.74
CA ASP A 232 -3.59 -2.35 12.02
C ASP A 232 -5.05 -2.23 11.58
N THR A 233 -5.29 -2.20 10.27
CA THR A 233 -6.63 -2.19 9.66
C THR A 233 -6.98 -3.53 9.01
N PHE A 234 -6.32 -4.61 9.44
CA PHE A 234 -6.31 -5.95 8.86
C PHE A 234 -5.66 -6.04 7.47
N ARG A 235 -6.11 -5.25 6.49
CA ARG A 235 -5.45 -5.24 5.18
C ARG A 235 -4.15 -4.46 5.24
N TRP A 236 -4.14 -3.30 5.89
CA TRP A 236 -2.96 -2.45 5.97
C TRP A 236 -2.38 -2.39 7.38
N GLY A 237 -1.05 -2.48 7.43
CA GLY A 237 -0.26 -2.04 8.58
C GLY A 237 0.29 -0.66 8.30
N ILE A 238 -0.05 0.32 9.14
CA ILE A 238 0.38 1.70 8.99
C ILE A 238 1.36 2.02 10.11
N LEU A 239 2.54 2.53 9.78
CA LEU A 239 3.61 2.87 10.71
C LEU A 239 3.87 4.37 10.70
N PHE A 240 4.09 4.92 11.89
CA PHE A 240 4.44 6.32 12.12
C PHE A 240 5.74 6.38 12.90
N PHE A 241 6.53 7.44 12.64
CA PHE A 241 7.88 7.60 13.15
C PHE A 241 8.08 8.88 13.98
N GLU A 242 7.01 9.66 14.19
CA GLU A 242 7.03 10.83 15.07
C GLU A 242 7.33 10.39 16.51
N PRO A 243 8.38 10.89 17.19
CA PRO A 243 8.74 10.46 18.54
C PRO A 243 7.58 10.60 19.53
N ARG A 244 7.33 9.55 20.31
CA ARG A 244 6.28 9.50 21.35
C ARG A 244 6.87 8.97 22.66
N PRO A 245 6.34 9.39 23.83
CA PRO A 245 6.82 8.90 25.13
C PRO A 245 6.74 7.38 25.27
N HIS A 246 5.69 6.79 24.68
CA HIS A 246 5.47 5.36 24.66
C HIS A 246 5.11 4.91 23.25
N LYS A 247 5.57 3.72 22.87
CA LYS A 247 5.14 3.08 21.63
C LYS A 247 3.67 2.67 21.74
N GLU A 248 2.88 3.04 20.74
CA GLU A 248 1.45 2.73 20.71
C GLU A 248 1.11 1.78 19.54
N HIS A 249 0.10 0.94 19.75
CA HIS A 249 -0.43 0.05 18.72
C HIS A 249 -1.95 -0.01 18.79
N PHE A 250 -2.61 0.26 17.66
CA PHE A 250 -4.06 0.27 17.56
C PHE A 250 -4.51 -0.74 16.50
N VAL A 251 -5.53 -1.53 16.82
CA VAL A 251 -6.24 -2.37 15.86
C VAL A 251 -7.56 -1.68 15.57
N ILE A 252 -7.75 -1.21 14.34
CA ILE A 252 -8.84 -0.30 13.96
C ILE A 252 -9.71 -0.93 12.90
N ARG A 253 -11.02 -0.96 13.15
CA ARG A 253 -12.01 -1.39 12.17
C ARG A 253 -12.39 -0.23 11.26
N THR A 254 -12.26 -0.43 9.95
CA THR A 254 -12.78 0.51 8.94
C THR A 254 -14.21 0.16 8.53
N PRO A 255 -15.04 1.14 8.10
CA PRO A 255 -16.47 0.93 7.84
C PRO A 255 -16.78 -0.01 6.66
N PHE A 256 -15.83 -0.22 5.75
CA PHE A 256 -16.02 -1.08 4.58
C PHE A 256 -15.65 -2.53 4.89
N PHE A 257 -16.54 -3.19 5.65
CA PHE A 257 -16.40 -4.56 6.13
C PHE A 257 -16.21 -5.60 5.01
N PHE A 258 -16.79 -5.38 3.83
CA PHE A 258 -16.82 -6.35 2.72
C PHE A 258 -15.55 -6.39 1.85
N ASP A 259 -14.69 -5.36 1.90
CA ASP A 259 -13.41 -5.35 1.17
C ASP A 259 -12.36 -6.24 1.84
N THR A 260 -12.65 -6.71 3.06
CA THR A 260 -11.70 -7.44 3.89
C THR A 260 -11.61 -8.93 3.57
N LEU A 261 -12.56 -9.48 2.80
CA LEU A 261 -12.68 -10.91 2.48
C LEU A 261 -12.52 -11.25 0.99
N MET A 262 -12.52 -10.23 0.12
CA MET A 262 -12.13 -10.34 -1.29
C MET A 262 -10.69 -9.87 -1.47
#